data_AF-A0A7C7RID4-F1
#
_entry.id   AF-A0A7C7RID4-F1
#
_cell.length_a   1.000
_cell.length_b   1.000
_cell.length_c   1.000
_cell.angle_alpha   90.00
_cell.angle_beta   90.00
_cell.angle_gamma   90.00
#
_symmetry.space_group_name_H-M   'P 1'
#
loop_
_entity.id
_entity.type
_entity.pdbx_description
1 polymer ?
#
loop_
_entity_poly.entity_id
_entity_poly.type
_entity_poly.pdbx_seq_one_letter_code
_entity_poly.pdbx_strand_id
1 'polypeptide(L)'
;DALYVHHLFVLFVFFFFAALGGLVFEDLATIGAILGGIVTRHILPKEVLDENEKAINFLGYVFLSPLFFLSIGVKVALNSLLIRPSLILFVLLVANSPEYLTSFILFRNILGVKHSLLLGLGLSVRFSTSIIVQYILFSSNLISLPLYSALIASSVIMLPIIIGVYSWGLTSGKPP
;
A
#
# COMPACT_ATOMS: atom_id res chain seq x y z
N ASP A 1 37.09 1.57 1.80
CA ASP A 1 36.79 3.01 1.96
C ASP A 1 35.83 3.57 0.92
N ALA A 2 36.03 3.37 -0.39
CA ALA A 2 35.11 3.88 -1.42
C ALA A 2 33.66 3.34 -1.32
N LEU A 3 33.49 2.07 -0.93
CA LEU A 3 32.19 1.38 -0.89
C LEU A 3 31.23 1.99 0.16
N TYR A 4 31.72 2.35 1.35
CA TYR A 4 30.94 3.04 2.38
C TYR A 4 30.47 4.43 1.93
N VAL A 5 31.29 5.14 1.17
CA VAL A 5 30.94 6.46 0.62
C VAL A 5 29.75 6.34 -0.33
N HIS A 6 29.68 5.25 -1.11
CA HIS A 6 28.58 5.02 -2.05
C HIS A 6 27.27 4.72 -1.32
N HIS A 7 27.31 3.88 -0.28
CA HIS A 7 26.15 3.62 0.58
C HIS A 7 25.60 4.89 1.24
N LEU A 8 26.49 5.69 1.83
CA LEU A 8 26.11 6.94 2.47
C LEU A 8 25.56 7.95 1.46
N PHE A 9 26.14 8.01 0.26
CA PHE A 9 25.67 8.89 -0.80
C PHE A 9 24.25 8.52 -1.28
N VAL A 10 23.99 7.23 -1.50
CA VAL A 10 22.65 6.73 -1.89
C VAL A 10 21.61 7.09 -0.82
N LEU A 11 21.91 6.83 0.45
CA LEU A 11 21.03 7.19 1.55
C LEU A 11 20.83 8.71 1.63
N PHE A 12 21.91 9.48 1.46
CA PHE A 12 21.83 10.93 1.44
C PHE A 12 20.87 11.43 0.35
N VAL A 13 20.95 10.90 -0.88
CA VAL A 13 20.03 11.29 -1.96
C VAL A 13 18.58 10.98 -1.58
N PHE A 14 18.30 9.78 -1.04
CA PHE A 14 16.93 9.42 -0.62
C PHE A 14 16.39 10.33 0.47
N PHE A 15 17.16 10.56 1.54
CA PHE A 15 16.73 11.43 2.64
C PHE A 15 16.69 12.90 2.24
N PHE A 16 17.56 13.36 1.35
CA PHE A 16 17.52 14.71 0.81
C PHE A 16 16.22 14.96 0.04
N PHE A 17 15.85 14.06 -0.86
CA PHE A 17 14.60 14.18 -1.61
C PHE A 17 13.36 14.04 -0.73
N ALA A 18 13.38 13.13 0.26
CA ALA A 18 12.30 13.01 1.25
C ALA A 18 12.18 14.28 2.11
N ALA A 19 13.30 14.85 2.55
CA ALA A 19 13.36 16.08 3.33
C ALA A 19 12.89 17.28 2.51
N LEU A 20 13.29 17.40 1.23
CA LEU A 20 12.76 18.42 0.33
C LEU A 20 11.23 18.30 0.19
N GLY A 21 10.73 17.10 -0.08
CA GLY A 21 9.28 16.86 -0.20
C GLY A 21 8.51 17.15 1.09
N GLY A 22 9.12 16.92 2.25
CA GLY A 22 8.49 17.16 3.55
C GLY A 22 8.58 18.61 4.04
N LEU A 23 9.73 19.26 3.88
CA LEU A 23 10.00 20.59 4.44
C LEU A 23 9.59 21.74 3.50
N VAL A 24 9.72 21.55 2.19
CA VAL A 24 9.45 22.62 1.21
C VAL A 24 8.02 22.54 0.69
N PHE A 25 7.49 21.32 0.51
CA PHE A 25 6.23 21.11 -0.19
C PHE A 25 5.09 20.60 0.69
N GLU A 26 5.29 20.49 2.00
CA GLU A 26 4.33 20.05 3.04
C GLU A 26 3.57 18.75 2.68
N ASP A 27 3.77 17.69 3.47
CA ASP A 27 3.12 16.36 3.29
C ASP A 27 3.45 15.59 1.99
N LEU A 28 4.38 16.08 1.16
CA LEU A 28 4.83 15.42 -0.07
C LEU A 28 6.13 14.61 0.09
N ALA A 29 6.55 14.32 1.33
CA ALA A 29 7.76 13.55 1.64
C ALA A 29 7.79 12.18 0.92
N THR A 30 6.64 11.50 0.82
CA THR A 30 6.51 10.23 0.09
C THR A 30 6.81 10.38 -1.40
N ILE A 31 6.30 11.44 -2.03
CA ILE A 31 6.55 11.71 -3.45
C ILE A 31 8.02 12.09 -3.64
N GLY A 32 8.57 12.89 -2.72
CA GLY A 32 10.00 13.20 -2.66
C GLY A 32 10.84 11.92 -2.66
N ALA A 33 10.57 10.98 -1.75
CA ALA A 33 11.29 9.71 -1.67
C ALA A 33 11.21 8.89 -2.96
N ILE A 34 10.04 8.82 -3.62
CA ILE A 34 9.87 8.15 -4.92
C ILE A 34 10.76 8.80 -5.99
N LEU A 35 10.73 10.13 -6.08
CA LEU A 35 11.57 10.87 -7.03
C LEU A 35 13.07 10.67 -6.73
N GLY A 36 13.46 10.65 -5.46
CA GLY A 36 14.83 10.32 -5.05
C GLY A 36 15.27 8.94 -5.53
N GLY A 37 14.38 7.94 -5.45
CA GLY A 37 14.57 6.60 -6.03
C GLY A 37 14.81 6.63 -7.54
N ILE A 38 13.96 7.34 -8.28
CA ILE A 38 14.05 7.47 -9.75
C ILE A 38 15.35 8.17 -10.16
N VAL A 39 15.70 9.28 -9.49
CA VAL A 39 16.91 10.05 -9.75
C VAL A 39 18.16 9.23 -9.47
N THR A 40 18.20 8.51 -8.34
CA THR A 40 19.32 7.65 -7.98
C THR A 40 19.54 6.55 -9.01
N ARG A 41 18.45 5.94 -9.50
CA ARG A 41 18.50 4.89 -10.53
C ARG A 41 18.96 5.41 -11.90
N HIS A 42 18.77 6.70 -12.19
CA HIS A 42 19.18 7.32 -13.44
C HIS A 42 20.61 7.86 -13.41
N ILE A 43 21.05 8.39 -12.27
CA ILE A 43 22.38 9.03 -12.11
C ILE A 43 23.46 7.99 -11.81
N LEU A 44 23.17 6.96 -11.02
CA LEU A 44 24.18 5.99 -10.60
C LEU A 44 24.33 4.83 -11.59
N PRO A 45 25.57 4.33 -11.79
CA PRO A 45 25.83 3.15 -12.59
C PRO A 45 25.22 1.90 -11.94
N LYS A 46 24.86 0.90 -12.76
CA LYS A 46 24.13 -0.30 -12.32
C LYS A 46 24.91 -1.11 -11.29
N GLU A 47 26.22 -1.18 -11.42
CA GLU A 47 27.10 -1.92 -10.52
C GLU A 47 26.98 -1.38 -9.09
N VAL A 48 26.94 -0.06 -8.93
CA VAL A 48 26.76 0.59 -7.64
C VAL A 48 25.35 0.36 -7.10
N LEU A 49 24.32 0.37 -7.97
CA LEU A 49 22.94 0.10 -7.55
C LEU A 49 22.79 -1.33 -7.04
N ASP A 50 23.33 -2.32 -7.74
CA ASP A 50 23.23 -3.74 -7.39
C ASP A 50 23.96 -4.05 -6.07
N GLU A 51 25.11 -3.42 -5.84
CA GLU A 51 25.84 -3.50 -4.56
C GLU A 51 25.04 -2.88 -3.39
N ASN A 52 24.30 -1.80 -3.66
CA ASN A 52 23.51 -1.07 -2.67
C ASN A 52 22.12 -1.67 -2.45
N GLU A 53 21.60 -2.44 -3.40
CA GLU A 53 20.23 -2.96 -3.38
C GLU A 53 19.94 -3.79 -2.13
N LYS A 54 20.91 -4.61 -1.69
CA LYS A 54 20.75 -5.39 -0.44
C LYS A 54 20.59 -4.51 0.79
N ALA A 55 21.39 -3.44 0.88
CA ALA A 55 21.33 -2.51 2.02
C ALA A 55 20.03 -1.69 1.99
N ILE A 56 19.63 -1.21 0.79
CA ILE A 56 18.37 -0.49 0.59
C ILE A 56 17.18 -1.39 0.94
N ASN A 57 17.16 -2.64 0.46
CA ASN A 57 16.09 -3.59 0.72
C ASN A 57 16.03 -3.98 2.20
N PHE A 58 17.18 -4.18 2.85
CA PHE A 58 17.21 -4.42 4.29
C PHE A 58 16.61 -3.24 5.05
N LEU A 59 17.06 -2.02 4.77
CA LEU A 59 16.58 -0.82 5.46
C LEU A 59 15.09 -0.55 5.14
N GLY A 60 14.67 -0.73 3.89
CA GLY A 60 13.29 -0.53 3.45
C GLY A 60 12.31 -1.57 4.01
N TYR A 61 12.57 -2.85 3.78
CA TYR A 61 11.63 -3.92 4.10
C TYR A 61 11.71 -4.38 5.56
N VAL A 62 12.90 -4.43 6.15
CA VAL A 62 13.07 -4.96 7.52
C VAL A 62 12.89 -3.85 8.56
N PHE A 63 13.34 -2.63 8.27
CA PHE A 63 13.35 -1.54 9.26
C PHE A 63 12.23 -0.51 9.03
N LEU A 64 12.22 0.17 7.88
CA LEU A 64 11.32 1.29 7.63
C LEU A 64 9.86 0.85 7.44
N SER A 65 9.60 -0.24 6.70
CA SER A 65 8.23 -0.68 6.42
C SER A 65 7.47 -1.06 7.70
N PRO A 66 8.00 -1.89 8.62
CA PRO A 66 7.32 -2.18 9.87
C PRO A 66 7.06 -0.94 10.73
N LEU A 67 8.05 -0.03 10.84
CA LEU A 67 7.90 1.23 11.57
C LEU A 67 6.81 2.12 10.96
N PHE A 68 6.76 2.20 9.63
CA PHE A 68 5.77 2.97 8.90
C PHE A 68 4.35 2.42 9.11
N PHE A 69 4.15 1.12 8.89
CA PHE A 69 2.82 0.50 9.09
C PHE A 69 2.37 0.54 10.55
N LEU A 70 3.29 0.45 11.50
CA LEU A 70 2.99 0.65 12.92
C LEU A 70 2.53 2.09 13.18
N SER A 71 3.21 3.09 12.62
CA SER A 71 2.84 4.52 12.74
C SER A 71 1.43 4.79 12.20
N ILE A 72 1.10 4.20 11.05
CA ILE A 72 -0.25 4.26 10.46
C ILE A 72 -1.29 3.66 11.41
N GLY A 73 -0.98 2.49 11.99
CA GLY A 73 -1.87 1.77 12.90
C GLY A 73 -2.17 2.54 14.18
N VAL A 74 -1.16 3.18 14.79
CA VAL A 74 -1.34 3.97 16.03
C VAL A 74 -2.27 5.17 15.84
N LYS A 75 -2.32 5.74 14.64
CA LYS A 75 -3.22 6.87 14.32
C LYS A 75 -4.68 6.44 14.13
N VAL A 76 -4.97 5.14 14.04
CA VAL A 76 -6.34 4.64 13.90
C VAL A 76 -7.09 4.82 15.22
N ALA A 77 -8.19 5.57 15.19
CA ALA A 77 -9.03 5.77 16.36
C ALA A 77 -10.00 4.60 16.53
N LEU A 78 -9.62 3.59 17.32
CA LEU A 78 -10.46 2.42 17.61
C LEU A 78 -11.84 2.79 18.17
N ASN A 79 -11.91 3.86 18.98
CA ASN A 79 -13.17 4.36 19.51
C ASN A 79 -14.14 4.82 18.39
N SER A 80 -13.60 5.43 17.32
CA SER A 80 -14.43 5.87 16.18
C SER A 80 -15.03 4.69 15.41
N LEU A 81 -14.36 3.52 15.42
CA LEU A 81 -14.83 2.30 14.78
C LEU A 81 -16.03 1.69 15.52
N LEU A 82 -15.97 1.69 16.85
CA LEU A 82 -17.04 1.15 17.70
C LEU A 82 -18.29 2.03 17.69
N ILE A 83 -18.12 3.35 17.60
CA ILE A 83 -19.25 4.29 17.60
C ILE A 83 -20.01 4.28 16.25
N ARG A 84 -19.33 4.00 15.13
CA ARG A 84 -19.94 4.00 13.79
C ARG A 84 -19.58 2.75 12.97
N PRO A 85 -20.07 1.56 13.36
CA PRO A 85 -19.83 0.34 12.59
C PRO A 85 -20.45 0.38 11.19
N SER A 86 -21.56 1.13 11.02
CA SER A 86 -22.21 1.32 9.72
C SER A 86 -21.30 1.98 8.68
N LEU A 87 -20.42 2.90 9.11
CA LEU A 87 -19.47 3.56 8.21
C LEU A 87 -18.46 2.55 7.65
N ILE A 88 -18.00 1.61 8.47
CA ILE A 88 -17.05 0.56 8.04
C ILE A 88 -17.71 -0.33 6.99
N LEU A 89 -18.95 -0.76 7.23
CA LEU A 89 -19.69 -1.59 6.28
C LEU A 89 -19.93 -0.86 4.95
N PHE A 90 -20.31 0.41 5.01
CA PHE A 90 -20.51 1.24 3.83
C PHE A 90 -19.22 1.41 3.03
N VAL A 91 -18.12 1.74 3.71
CA VAL A 91 -16.79 1.82 3.09
C VAL A 91 -16.43 0.49 2.47
N LEU A 92 -16.61 -0.64 3.15
CA LEU A 92 -16.29 -1.96 2.63
C LEU A 92 -17.07 -2.28 1.34
N LEU A 93 -18.36 -1.96 1.28
CA LEU A 93 -19.15 -2.17 0.06
C LEU A 93 -18.70 -1.29 -1.10
N VAL A 94 -18.59 0.03 -0.86
CA VAL A 94 -18.21 1.00 -1.89
C VAL A 94 -16.77 0.77 -2.35
N ALA A 95 -15.86 0.44 -1.45
CA ALA A 95 -14.43 0.28 -1.70
C ALA A 95 -14.05 -0.97 -2.51
N ASN A 96 -14.88 -2.02 -2.46
CA ASN A 96 -14.60 -3.30 -3.12
C ASN A 96 -15.54 -3.57 -4.31
N SER A 97 -16.70 -2.91 -4.37
CA SER A 97 -17.66 -3.10 -5.45
C SER A 97 -17.09 -2.82 -6.86
N PRO A 98 -16.21 -1.83 -7.10
CA PRO A 98 -15.65 -1.60 -8.44
C PRO A 98 -14.85 -2.78 -8.95
N GLU A 99 -14.07 -3.43 -8.09
CA GLU A 99 -13.21 -4.57 -8.43
C GLU A 99 -14.05 -5.80 -8.77
N TYR A 100 -15.09 -6.08 -7.98
CA TYR A 100 -16.05 -7.16 -8.28
C TYR A 100 -16.80 -6.90 -9.59
N LEU A 101 -17.29 -5.68 -9.79
CA LEU A 101 -18.07 -5.32 -10.97
C LEU A 101 -17.21 -5.39 -12.24
N THR A 102 -16.01 -4.84 -12.19
CA THR A 102 -15.04 -4.86 -13.29
C THR A 102 -14.69 -6.30 -13.65
N SER A 103 -14.39 -7.12 -12.65
CA SER A 103 -14.05 -8.52 -12.88
C SER A 103 -15.21 -9.30 -13.50
N PHE A 104 -16.43 -9.07 -13.00
CA PHE A 104 -17.64 -9.71 -13.50
C PHE A 104 -17.96 -9.33 -14.94
N ILE A 105 -17.92 -8.03 -15.28
CA ILE A 105 -18.26 -7.56 -16.63
C ILE A 105 -17.24 -8.04 -17.66
N LEU A 106 -15.94 -7.92 -17.34
CA LEU A 106 -14.88 -8.19 -18.31
C LEU A 106 -14.58 -9.69 -18.47
N PHE A 107 -14.63 -10.48 -17.40
CA PHE A 107 -14.10 -11.84 -17.40
C PHE A 107 -15.16 -12.95 -17.29
N ARG A 108 -16.45 -12.62 -17.14
CA ARG A 108 -17.53 -13.64 -17.06
C ARG A 108 -17.54 -14.61 -18.23
N ASN A 109 -17.24 -14.13 -19.44
CA ASN A 109 -17.33 -14.93 -20.66
C ASN A 109 -16.10 -15.82 -20.87
N ILE A 110 -14.99 -15.54 -20.18
CA ILE A 110 -13.72 -16.26 -20.31
C ILE A 110 -13.56 -17.29 -19.17
N LEU A 111 -13.77 -16.84 -17.93
CA LEU A 111 -13.50 -17.63 -16.73
C LEU A 111 -14.75 -18.29 -16.12
N GLY A 112 -15.93 -17.92 -16.62
CA GLY A 112 -17.20 -18.27 -16.01
C GLY A 112 -17.49 -17.47 -14.74
N VAL A 113 -18.73 -17.57 -14.24
CA VAL A 113 -19.23 -16.73 -13.14
C VAL A 113 -18.43 -16.90 -11.84
N LYS A 114 -18.09 -18.14 -11.47
CA LYS A 114 -17.39 -18.42 -10.20
C LYS A 114 -15.96 -17.85 -10.19
N HIS A 115 -15.15 -18.15 -11.20
CA HIS A 115 -13.77 -17.70 -11.26
C HIS A 115 -13.65 -16.20 -11.56
N SER A 116 -14.61 -15.62 -12.30
CA SER A 116 -14.67 -14.17 -12.51
C SER A 116 -14.95 -13.41 -11.20
N LEU A 117 -15.80 -13.92 -10.31
CA LEU A 117 -15.99 -13.31 -8.98
C LEU A 117 -14.78 -13.52 -8.06
N LEU A 118 -14.13 -14.70 -8.11
CA LEU A 118 -12.88 -14.94 -7.38
C LEU A 118 -11.75 -14.02 -7.84
N LEU A 119 -11.67 -13.72 -9.14
CA LEU A 119 -10.74 -12.72 -9.68
C LEU A 119 -11.02 -11.33 -9.09
N GLY A 120 -12.28 -10.91 -9.01
CA GLY A 120 -12.65 -9.63 -8.40
C GLY A 120 -12.23 -9.55 -6.94
N LEU A 121 -12.46 -10.63 -6.19
CA LEU A 121 -12.02 -10.77 -4.80
C LEU A 121 -10.49 -10.67 -4.65
N GLY A 122 -9.72 -11.23 -5.59
CA GLY A 122 -8.27 -11.11 -5.62
C GLY A 122 -7.78 -9.69 -5.96
N LEU A 123 -8.50 -8.97 -6.83
CA LEU A 123 -8.20 -7.58 -7.17
C LEU A 123 -8.52 -6.61 -6.03
N SER A 124 -9.46 -6.96 -5.15
CA SER A 124 -9.85 -6.16 -3.98
C SER A 124 -8.81 -6.10 -2.86
N VAL A 125 -7.67 -6.81 -2.96
CA VAL A 125 -6.64 -6.78 -1.91
C VAL A 125 -5.98 -5.41 -1.85
N ARG A 126 -6.28 -4.65 -0.79
CA ARG A 126 -5.70 -3.34 -0.53
C ARG A 126 -4.35 -3.49 0.18
N PHE A 127 -3.28 -3.31 -0.58
CA PHE A 127 -1.89 -3.37 -0.11
C PHE A 127 -1.35 -2.01 0.38
N SER A 128 -0.04 -1.97 0.60
CA SER A 128 0.78 -0.83 1.02
C SER A 128 0.47 0.48 0.29
N THR A 129 0.36 0.47 -1.03
CA THR A 129 0.17 1.68 -1.85
C THR A 129 -1.15 2.39 -1.54
N SER A 130 -2.25 1.63 -1.40
CA SER A 130 -3.56 2.18 -1.04
C SER A 130 -3.54 2.79 0.37
N ILE A 131 -2.91 2.11 1.32
CA ILE A 131 -2.76 2.57 2.71
C ILE A 131 -1.92 3.86 2.77
N ILE A 132 -0.83 3.93 2.00
CA ILE A 132 0.01 5.13 1.89
C ILE A 132 -0.79 6.33 1.37
N VAL A 133 -1.58 6.15 0.30
CA VAL A 133 -2.41 7.23 -0.25
C VAL A 133 -3.45 7.71 0.77
N GLN A 134 -4.11 6.80 1.48
CA GLN A 134 -5.05 7.15 2.55
C GLN A 134 -4.37 7.94 3.67
N TYR A 135 -3.15 7.55 4.05
CA TYR A 135 -2.36 8.26 5.03
C TYR A 135 -1.99 9.68 4.57
N ILE A 136 -1.56 9.86 3.32
CA ILE A 136 -1.26 11.18 2.75
C ILE A 136 -2.51 12.07 2.78
N LEU A 137 -3.66 11.54 2.36
CA LEU A 137 -4.93 12.27 2.40
C LEU A 137 -5.33 12.67 3.83
N PHE A 138 -5.04 11.82 4.82
CA PHE A 138 -5.30 12.10 6.22
C PHE A 138 -4.35 13.17 6.78
N SER A 139 -3.05 13.06 6.52
CA SER A 139 -2.05 14.05 6.93
C SER A 139 -2.32 15.42 6.33
N SER A 140 -2.74 15.45 5.05
CA SER A 140 -3.13 16.68 4.34
C SER A 140 -4.48 17.27 4.79
N ASN A 141 -5.11 16.70 5.84
CA ASN A 141 -6.44 17.08 6.34
C ASN A 141 -7.58 17.01 5.29
N LEU A 142 -7.40 16.23 4.22
CA LEU A 142 -8.43 16.03 3.17
C LEU A 142 -9.48 15.01 3.58
N ILE A 143 -9.14 14.08 4.48
CA ILE A 143 -10.08 13.11 5.05
C ILE A 143 -10.13 13.20 6.57
N SER A 144 -11.32 12.99 7.12
CA SER A 144 -11.53 12.99 8.56
C SER A 144 -10.98 11.72 9.23
N LEU A 145 -10.54 11.83 10.48
CA LEU A 145 -10.04 10.72 11.29
C LEU A 145 -10.98 9.48 11.31
N PRO A 146 -12.32 9.63 11.38
CA PRO A 146 -13.22 8.48 11.32
C PRO A 146 -13.23 7.78 9.96
N LEU A 147 -13.15 8.53 8.87
CA LEU A 147 -13.11 7.98 7.52
C LEU A 147 -11.78 7.26 7.28
N TYR A 148 -10.66 7.87 7.67
CA TYR A 148 -9.35 7.24 7.65
C TYR A 148 -9.36 5.91 8.44
N SER A 149 -9.86 5.94 9.67
CA SER A 149 -9.94 4.75 10.52
C SER A 149 -10.80 3.66 9.87
N ALA A 150 -11.95 4.01 9.26
CA ALA A 150 -12.82 3.06 8.59
C ALA A 150 -12.18 2.44 7.33
N LEU A 151 -11.41 3.22 6.55
CA LEU A 151 -10.68 2.73 5.37
C LEU A 151 -9.58 1.72 5.75
N ILE A 152 -8.81 2.03 6.79
CA ILE A 152 -7.78 1.11 7.31
C ILE A 152 -8.45 -0.15 7.89
N ALA A 153 -9.49 0.00 8.71
CA ALA A 153 -10.23 -1.14 9.28
C ALA A 153 -10.82 -2.05 8.19
N SER A 154 -11.42 -1.47 7.13
CA SER A 154 -11.93 -2.24 6.01
C SER A 154 -10.83 -3.06 5.33
N SER A 155 -9.64 -2.50 5.16
CA SER A 155 -8.50 -3.20 4.54
C SER A 155 -8.01 -4.36 5.42
N VAL A 156 -7.94 -4.16 6.75
CA VAL A 156 -7.56 -5.20 7.72
C VAL A 156 -8.60 -6.32 7.79
N ILE A 157 -9.90 -5.99 7.76
CA ILE A 157 -10.99 -6.98 7.80
C ILE A 157 -11.06 -7.79 6.50
N MET A 158 -10.85 -7.15 5.35
CA MET A 158 -10.91 -7.83 4.06
C MET A 158 -9.77 -8.83 3.86
N LEU A 159 -8.59 -8.60 4.45
CA LEU A 159 -7.42 -9.47 4.27
C LEU A 159 -7.69 -10.96 4.62
N PRO A 160 -8.16 -11.33 5.83
CA PRO A 160 -8.47 -12.73 6.15
C PRO A 160 -9.64 -13.28 5.35
N ILE A 161 -10.64 -12.45 5.03
CA ILE A 161 -11.79 -12.84 4.19
C ILE A 161 -11.30 -13.24 2.81
N ILE A 162 -10.42 -12.42 2.21
CA ILE A 162 -9.87 -12.69 0.89
C ILE A 162 -9.06 -13.98 0.92
N ILE A 163 -8.11 -14.12 1.86
CA ILE A 163 -7.28 -15.33 1.96
C ILE A 163 -8.15 -16.58 2.12
N GLY A 164 -9.15 -16.54 3.00
CA GLY A 164 -10.04 -17.68 3.25
C GLY A 164 -10.90 -18.05 2.05
N VAL A 165 -11.63 -17.07 1.48
CA VAL A 165 -12.54 -17.31 0.36
C VAL A 165 -11.79 -17.65 -0.92
N TYR A 166 -10.66 -16.99 -1.17
CA TYR A 166 -9.84 -17.24 -2.36
C TYR A 166 -9.24 -18.66 -2.31
N SER A 167 -8.66 -19.07 -1.18
CA SER A 167 -8.11 -20.41 -0.99
C SER A 167 -9.18 -21.50 -1.13
N TRP A 168 -10.36 -21.27 -0.53
CA TRP A 168 -11.49 -22.20 -0.66
C TRP A 168 -12.04 -22.27 -2.08
N GLY A 169 -12.13 -21.13 -2.77
CA GLY A 169 -12.62 -21.04 -4.15
C GLY A 169 -11.73 -21.77 -5.14
N LEU A 170 -10.40 -21.70 -4.98
CA LEU A 170 -9.44 -22.40 -5.82
C LEU A 170 -9.42 -23.92 -5.57
N THR A 171 -9.60 -24.35 -4.32
CA THR A 171 -9.60 -25.79 -3.97
C THR A 171 -10.91 -26.49 -4.36
N SER A 172 -12.03 -25.76 -4.35
CA SER A 172 -13.36 -26.31 -4.65
C SER A 172 -13.69 -26.32 -6.16
N GLY A 173 -12.91 -25.62 -6.99
CA GLY A 173 -13.11 -25.53 -8.44
C GLY A 173 -12.03 -26.27 -9.21
N LYS A 174 -12.40 -26.96 -10.30
CA LYS A 174 -11.42 -27.25 -11.36
C LYS A 174 -11.21 -25.96 -12.14
N PRO A 175 -9.98 -25.45 -12.28
CA PRO A 175 -9.74 -24.28 -13.11
C PRO A 175 -10.20 -24.56 -14.55
N PRO A 176 -10.77 -23.57 -15.25
CA PRO A 176 -11.14 -23.70 -16.65
C PRO A 176 -9.92 -23.90 -17.55
#